data_AF-A0A0A1VT43-F1
#
_entry.id   AF-A0A0A1VT43-F1
#
_cell.length_a   1.000
_cell.length_b   1.000
_cell.length_c   1.000
_cell.angle_alpha   90.00
_cell.angle_beta   90.00
_cell.angle_gamma   90.00
#
_symmetry.space_group_name_H-M   'P 1'
#
loop_
_entity.id
_entity.type
_entity.pdbx_description
1 polymer ?
#
loop_
_entity_poly.entity_id
_entity_poly.type
_entity_poly.pdbx_seq_one_letter_code
_entity_poly.pdbx_strand_id
1 'polypeptide(L)'
;MITNISRQLTTGALAIAATVASFPNVASASTLVTVSGGQFNNPRQVTEIDQTGTLNKFDSSLGDLVSATLTLSGSFLQSFTGTNTAQQTQIARILTAVNLFFNIPGYSGAFPLPPQVSFGIDTGDLSYSPGEVKNFGPFDEKRTVSFTISTPGDLAFFDSSGQAFDVTCVSLSELRAIGGGGNITVTQDTQAGCHASIEYTYSRHTAVPEPSAILGILAVAGAGAFARRKS
;
A
#
# COMPACT_ATOMS: atom_id res chain seq x y z
N MET A 1 -51.39 -49.14 77.14
CA MET A 1 -50.19 -49.78 76.57
C MET A 1 -49.36 -48.67 75.94
N ILE A 2 -48.16 -48.44 76.49
CA ILE A 2 -47.26 -47.31 76.25
C ILE A 2 -46.35 -47.64 75.06
N THR A 3 -46.20 -46.73 74.08
CA THR A 3 -45.03 -46.70 73.18
C THR A 3 -44.82 -45.26 72.68
N ASN A 4 -43.97 -44.45 73.31
CA ASN A 4 -42.51 -44.30 73.21
C ASN A 4 -42.08 -43.24 72.19
N ILE A 5 -41.53 -42.15 72.73
CA ILE A 5 -40.92 -41.01 72.06
C ILE A 5 -39.46 -41.35 71.81
N SER A 6 -38.96 -41.18 70.59
CA SER A 6 -37.52 -40.98 70.37
C SER A 6 -37.29 -39.85 69.38
N ARG A 7 -36.23 -39.10 69.65
CA ARG A 7 -35.92 -37.75 69.18
C ARG A 7 -34.52 -37.81 68.55
N GLN A 8 -34.25 -36.86 67.65
CA GLN A 8 -32.91 -36.47 67.13
C GLN A 8 -32.40 -37.29 65.93
N LEU A 9 -31.64 -36.76 64.96
CA LEU A 9 -30.93 -35.48 64.80
C LEU A 9 -30.65 -35.29 63.29
N THR A 10 -30.59 -34.03 62.89
CA THR A 10 -30.20 -33.46 61.59
C THR A 10 -28.88 -33.99 61.02
N THR A 11 -28.80 -34.22 59.71
CA THR A 11 -27.57 -33.95 58.93
C THR A 11 -27.94 -33.58 57.50
N GLY A 12 -27.86 -32.27 57.19
CA GLY A 12 -28.03 -31.74 55.84
C GLY A 12 -26.83 -32.12 54.98
N ALA A 13 -27.09 -32.73 53.82
CA ALA A 13 -26.10 -32.90 52.77
C ALA A 13 -25.97 -31.56 52.02
N LEU A 14 -24.89 -30.83 52.30
CA LEU A 14 -24.48 -29.65 51.55
C LEU A 14 -23.88 -30.10 50.21
N ALA A 15 -24.64 -29.99 49.13
CA ALA A 15 -24.12 -30.20 47.78
C ALA A 15 -23.22 -29.01 47.41
N ILE A 16 -21.91 -29.23 47.36
CA ILE A 16 -20.96 -28.24 46.83
C ILE A 16 -21.07 -28.31 45.30
N ALA A 17 -21.80 -27.36 44.73
CA ALA A 17 -21.77 -27.10 43.30
C ALA A 17 -20.36 -26.64 42.90
N ALA A 18 -19.60 -27.51 42.22
CA ALA A 18 -18.37 -27.10 41.57
C ALA A 18 -18.74 -26.31 40.30
N THR A 19 -18.85 -24.99 40.42
CA THR A 19 -18.85 -24.09 39.27
C THR A 19 -17.47 -24.15 38.63
N VAL A 20 -17.37 -24.82 37.49
CA VAL A 20 -16.24 -24.65 36.57
C VAL A 20 -16.35 -23.22 36.06
N ALA A 21 -15.52 -22.32 36.58
CA ALA A 21 -15.38 -20.98 36.02
C ALA A 21 -14.84 -21.15 34.59
N SER A 22 -15.68 -20.95 33.58
CA SER A 22 -15.22 -20.77 32.22
C SER A 22 -14.42 -19.47 32.18
N PHE A 23 -13.09 -19.58 32.08
CA PHE A 23 -12.24 -18.42 31.87
C PHE A 23 -12.67 -17.73 30.57
N PRO A 24 -12.94 -16.42 30.56
CA PRO A 24 -13.19 -15.72 29.33
C PRO A 24 -11.93 -15.82 28.47
N ASN A 25 -12.10 -16.22 27.21
CA ASN A 25 -11.05 -16.11 26.19
C ASN A 25 -10.53 -14.67 26.23
N VAL A 26 -9.28 -14.49 26.68
CA VAL A 26 -8.56 -13.23 26.51
C VAL A 26 -8.38 -13.05 25.01
N ALA A 27 -9.19 -12.17 24.42
CA ALA A 27 -9.01 -11.77 23.03
C ALA A 27 -7.60 -11.18 22.90
N SER A 28 -6.77 -11.77 22.04
CA SER A 28 -5.48 -11.20 21.67
C SER A 28 -5.72 -9.78 21.16
N ALA A 29 -5.20 -8.77 21.85
CA ALA A 29 -5.23 -7.40 21.37
C ALA A 29 -4.26 -7.29 20.19
N SER A 30 -4.77 -7.26 18.97
CA SER A 30 -3.95 -7.00 17.79
C SER A 30 -3.65 -5.50 17.69
N THR A 31 -2.36 -5.16 17.56
CA THR A 31 -1.93 -3.78 17.27
C THR A 31 -1.61 -3.69 15.78
N LEU A 32 -2.20 -2.71 15.08
CA LEU A 32 -1.86 -2.42 13.70
C LEU A 32 -0.54 -1.64 13.64
N VAL A 33 0.36 -2.09 12.77
CA VAL A 33 1.69 -1.50 12.56
C VAL A 33 1.92 -1.37 11.06
N THR A 34 2.61 -0.31 10.65
CA THR A 34 3.03 -0.10 9.26
C THR A 34 4.53 -0.38 9.10
N VAL A 35 4.92 -1.00 7.99
CA VAL A 35 6.32 -1.24 7.60
C VAL A 35 6.51 -0.94 6.12
N SER A 36 7.68 -0.40 5.75
CA SER A 36 8.01 -0.18 4.33
C SER A 36 8.46 -1.48 3.67
N GLY A 37 7.91 -1.77 2.48
CA GLY A 37 8.45 -2.78 1.57
C GLY A 37 9.53 -2.22 0.63
N GLY A 38 9.99 -0.99 0.86
CA GLY A 38 11.03 -0.34 0.07
C GLY A 38 10.49 0.62 -1.00
N GLN A 39 11.43 1.16 -1.77
CA GLN A 39 11.17 2.11 -2.84
C GLN A 39 12.28 2.03 -3.90
N PHE A 40 11.96 2.41 -5.13
CA PHE A 40 12.95 2.68 -6.16
C PHE A 40 12.69 4.04 -6.84
N ASN A 41 13.76 4.59 -7.40
CA ASN A 41 13.74 5.85 -8.12
C ASN A 41 14.67 5.69 -9.33
N ASN A 42 14.08 5.43 -10.49
CA ASN A 42 14.85 5.30 -11.72
C ASN A 42 15.18 6.69 -12.28
N PRO A 43 16.40 6.90 -12.79
CA PRO A 43 16.77 8.17 -13.41
C PRO A 43 15.90 8.45 -14.62
N ARG A 44 15.77 9.73 -14.96
CA ARG A 44 15.09 10.15 -16.19
C ARG A 44 15.89 9.70 -17.41
N GLN A 45 15.17 9.22 -18.43
CA GLN A 45 15.67 8.84 -19.74
C GLN A 45 14.79 9.48 -20.81
N VAL A 46 15.28 9.61 -22.04
CA VAL A 46 14.44 10.02 -23.18
C VAL A 46 13.20 9.12 -23.22
N THR A 47 12.01 9.70 -23.48
CA THR A 47 10.76 8.93 -23.47
C THR A 47 10.78 7.79 -24.48
N GLU A 48 9.71 7.00 -24.45
CA GLU A 48 9.69 5.63 -24.95
C GLU A 48 10.59 4.73 -24.07
N ILE A 49 10.61 5.04 -22.76
CA ILE A 49 11.32 4.29 -21.74
C ILE A 49 10.70 2.90 -21.54
N ASP A 50 11.55 1.99 -21.08
CA ASP A 50 11.18 0.70 -20.50
C ASP A 50 12.03 0.50 -19.24
N GLN A 51 11.45 0.79 -18.09
CA GLN A 51 12.13 0.79 -16.80
C GLN A 51 11.55 -0.27 -15.87
N THR A 52 12.42 -0.92 -15.12
CA THR A 52 12.04 -1.86 -14.07
C THR A 52 12.62 -1.40 -12.74
N GLY A 53 11.87 -1.57 -11.67
CA GLY A 53 12.35 -1.41 -10.30
C GLY A 53 11.80 -2.52 -9.41
N THR A 54 12.46 -2.75 -8.28
CA THR A 54 12.13 -3.85 -7.36
C THR A 54 11.56 -3.31 -6.06
N LEU A 55 10.51 -3.94 -5.54
CA LEU A 55 9.99 -3.73 -4.20
C LEU A 55 9.97 -5.06 -3.45
N ASN A 56 9.97 -5.02 -2.13
CA ASN A 56 9.89 -6.21 -1.29
C ASN A 56 8.44 -6.49 -0.95
N LYS A 57 8.09 -7.78 -0.95
CA LYS A 57 6.85 -8.29 -0.38
C LYS A 57 6.88 -8.21 1.14
N PHE A 58 5.70 -8.35 1.74
CA PHE A 58 5.55 -8.34 3.17
C PHE A 58 6.26 -9.54 3.82
N ASP A 59 6.85 -9.32 4.99
CA ASP A 59 7.44 -10.35 5.84
C ASP A 59 6.37 -10.90 6.80
N SER A 60 5.81 -12.06 6.46
CA SER A 60 4.76 -12.71 7.26
C SER A 60 5.23 -13.16 8.65
N SER A 61 6.54 -13.12 8.96
CA SER A 61 7.01 -13.35 10.32
C SER A 61 6.67 -12.19 11.28
N LEU A 62 6.31 -11.01 10.76
CA LEU A 62 5.94 -9.83 11.55
C LEU A 62 4.51 -9.89 12.09
N GLY A 63 3.62 -10.63 11.43
CA GLY A 63 2.21 -10.76 11.78
C GLY A 63 1.33 -10.98 10.54
N ASP A 64 0.03 -10.73 10.68
CA ASP A 64 -0.92 -10.94 9.58
C ASP A 64 -1.08 -9.68 8.74
N LEU A 65 -0.89 -9.78 7.42
CA LEU A 65 -1.04 -8.65 6.51
C LEU A 65 -2.50 -8.18 6.46
N VAL A 66 -2.73 -6.88 6.68
CA VAL A 66 -4.06 -6.26 6.69
C VAL A 66 -4.30 -5.42 5.44
N SER A 67 -3.30 -4.65 5.01
CA SER A 67 -3.36 -3.88 3.76
C SER A 67 -1.98 -3.57 3.21
N ALA A 68 -1.92 -3.24 1.92
CA ALA A 68 -0.75 -2.67 1.27
C ALA A 68 -1.11 -1.34 0.61
N THR A 69 -0.27 -0.33 0.76
CA THR A 69 -0.38 0.93 0.04
C THR A 69 0.75 1.02 -0.97
N LEU A 70 0.41 0.86 -2.24
CA LEU A 70 1.33 1.02 -3.36
C LEU A 70 1.23 2.45 -3.89
N THR A 71 2.37 3.14 -3.90
CA THR A 71 2.49 4.49 -4.45
C THR A 71 3.35 4.44 -5.70
N LEU A 72 2.81 4.92 -6.81
CA LEU A 72 3.47 5.03 -8.10
C LEU A 72 3.69 6.49 -8.43
N SER A 73 4.89 6.84 -8.85
CA SER A 73 5.23 8.21 -9.22
C SER A 73 5.95 8.28 -10.55
N GLY A 74 5.58 9.29 -11.32
CA GLY A 74 6.27 9.70 -12.52
C GLY A 74 7.04 10.98 -12.27
N SER A 75 8.18 11.12 -12.94
CA SER A 75 8.83 12.41 -13.16
C SER A 75 8.93 12.66 -14.66
N PHE A 76 8.77 13.91 -15.08
CA PHE A 76 9.00 14.29 -16.47
C PHE A 76 9.84 15.56 -16.55
N LEU A 77 10.57 15.69 -17.64
CA LEU A 77 11.26 16.92 -18.05
C LEU A 77 11.01 17.09 -19.54
N GLN A 78 10.40 18.19 -19.95
CA GLN A 78 10.03 18.40 -21.35
C GLN A 78 10.30 19.81 -21.82
N SER A 79 10.74 19.93 -23.06
CA SER A 79 10.69 21.16 -23.83
C SER A 79 10.16 20.87 -25.23
N PHE A 80 9.53 21.85 -25.86
CA PHE A 80 9.04 21.69 -27.21
C PHE A 80 9.00 23.02 -27.93
N THR A 81 8.93 22.96 -29.26
CA THR A 81 8.93 24.14 -30.12
C THR A 81 7.77 24.10 -31.11
N GLY A 82 7.34 25.27 -31.53
CA GLY A 82 6.46 25.47 -32.68
C GLY A 82 7.09 26.46 -33.64
N THR A 83 7.20 26.08 -34.91
CA THR A 83 7.77 26.92 -35.97
C THR A 83 6.75 27.10 -37.08
N ASN A 84 6.44 28.36 -37.41
CA ASN A 84 5.62 28.67 -38.58
C ASN A 84 6.46 28.66 -39.85
N THR A 85 6.17 27.71 -40.74
CA THR A 85 6.86 27.54 -42.02
C THR A 85 6.12 28.23 -43.19
N ALA A 86 5.01 28.91 -42.93
CA ALA A 86 4.29 29.69 -43.93
C ALA A 86 4.88 31.11 -44.12
N GLN A 87 4.50 31.76 -45.22
CA GLN A 87 4.81 33.17 -45.49
C GLN A 87 3.84 34.14 -44.81
N GLN A 88 2.76 33.62 -44.22
CA GLN A 88 1.73 34.39 -43.51
C GLN A 88 1.64 33.98 -42.04
N THR A 89 1.07 34.86 -41.23
CA THR A 89 0.77 34.58 -39.83
C THR A 89 -0.19 33.40 -39.72
N GLN A 90 0.10 32.50 -38.77
CA GLN A 90 -0.73 31.36 -38.43
C GLN A 90 -1.25 31.49 -37.01
N ILE A 91 -2.40 30.88 -36.73
CA ILE A 91 -2.88 30.63 -35.38
C ILE A 91 -2.84 29.13 -35.15
N ALA A 92 -2.17 28.71 -34.08
CA ALA A 92 -2.04 27.32 -33.73
C ALA A 92 -1.88 27.10 -32.24
N ARG A 93 -2.22 25.89 -31.83
CA ARG A 93 -2.13 25.37 -30.48
C ARG A 93 -1.30 24.10 -30.49
N ILE A 94 -0.44 23.93 -29.50
CA ILE A 94 0.37 22.72 -29.34
C ILE A 94 -0.10 22.00 -28.09
N LEU A 95 -0.41 20.72 -28.27
CA LEU A 95 -0.72 19.79 -27.20
C LEU A 95 0.41 18.78 -27.09
N THR A 96 0.77 18.49 -25.85
CA THR A 96 1.72 17.41 -25.55
C THR A 96 1.18 16.58 -24.41
N ALA A 97 1.54 15.31 -24.40
CA ALA A 97 1.27 14.42 -23.28
C ALA A 97 2.41 13.43 -23.09
N VAL A 98 2.60 12.98 -21.85
CA VAL A 98 3.45 11.83 -21.53
C VAL A 98 2.66 10.96 -20.58
N ASN A 99 2.39 9.72 -20.97
CA ASN A 99 1.69 8.74 -20.13
C ASN A 99 2.69 7.68 -19.69
N LEU A 100 2.79 7.46 -18.38
CA LEU A 100 3.56 6.37 -17.79
C LEU A 100 2.62 5.25 -17.39
N PHE A 101 2.81 4.07 -17.95
CA PHE A 101 2.00 2.90 -17.69
C PHE A 101 2.79 1.94 -16.82
N PHE A 102 2.27 1.67 -15.62
CA PHE A 102 2.89 0.74 -14.69
C PHE A 102 2.26 -0.65 -14.83
N ASN A 103 3.07 -1.67 -14.58
CA ASN A 103 2.64 -3.06 -14.55
C ASN A 103 3.44 -3.82 -13.48
N ILE A 104 2.78 -4.78 -12.83
CA ILE A 104 3.38 -5.63 -11.81
C ILE A 104 3.22 -7.08 -12.28
N PRO A 105 4.26 -7.71 -12.84
CA PRO A 105 4.19 -9.08 -13.32
C PRO A 105 3.69 -10.04 -12.24
N GLY A 106 2.69 -10.86 -12.59
CA GLY A 106 2.12 -11.87 -11.70
C GLY A 106 1.06 -11.34 -10.73
N TYR A 107 0.83 -10.02 -10.65
CA TYR A 107 -0.31 -9.47 -9.92
C TYR A 107 -1.52 -9.37 -10.85
N SER A 108 -2.60 -10.08 -10.51
CA SER A 108 -3.85 -10.10 -11.28
C SER A 108 -4.98 -9.31 -10.62
N GLY A 109 -4.68 -8.57 -9.55
CA GLY A 109 -5.68 -7.82 -8.81
C GLY A 109 -6.24 -6.66 -9.63
N ALA A 110 -7.47 -6.26 -9.29
CA ALA A 110 -8.14 -5.18 -10.00
C ALA A 110 -7.54 -3.82 -9.57
N PHE A 111 -6.55 -3.32 -10.29
CA PHE A 111 -6.32 -1.87 -10.31
C PHE A 111 -7.52 -1.22 -11.00
N PRO A 112 -8.09 -0.14 -10.45
CA PRO A 112 -9.25 0.52 -11.04
C PRO A 112 -8.88 1.30 -12.32
N LEU A 113 -8.50 0.62 -13.41
CA LEU A 113 -7.85 1.10 -14.66
C LEU A 113 -6.33 0.82 -14.67
N PRO A 114 -5.65 0.71 -15.84
CA PRO A 114 -4.19 0.57 -15.86
C PRO A 114 -3.57 1.67 -15.00
N PRO A 115 -2.70 1.33 -14.03
CA PRO A 115 -2.13 2.31 -13.14
C PRO A 115 -1.24 3.24 -13.97
N GLN A 116 -1.73 4.46 -14.23
CA GLN A 116 -1.06 5.42 -15.08
C GLN A 116 -0.79 6.74 -14.36
N VAL A 117 0.35 7.34 -14.70
CA VAL A 117 0.69 8.71 -14.33
C VAL A 117 0.83 9.51 -15.62
N SER A 118 -0.07 10.47 -15.81
CA SER A 118 -0.14 11.26 -17.04
C SER A 118 0.31 12.70 -16.80
N PHE A 119 1.05 13.24 -17.76
CA PHE A 119 1.46 14.64 -17.88
C PHE A 119 0.89 15.21 -19.18
N GLY A 120 0.57 16.50 -19.19
CA GLY A 120 0.05 17.13 -20.39
C GLY A 120 0.17 18.64 -20.32
N ILE A 121 0.53 19.23 -21.44
CA ILE A 121 0.69 20.68 -21.60
C ILE A 121 -0.08 21.12 -22.83
N ASP A 122 -0.75 22.24 -22.66
CA ASP A 122 -1.52 22.90 -23.68
C ASP A 122 -1.12 24.38 -23.75
N THR A 123 -0.64 24.81 -24.91
CA THR A 123 -0.24 26.22 -25.09
C THR A 123 -1.42 27.17 -25.20
N GLY A 124 -2.63 26.65 -25.41
CA GLY A 124 -3.74 27.45 -25.95
C GLY A 124 -3.46 27.93 -27.38
N ASP A 125 -4.35 28.77 -27.89
CA ASP A 125 -4.21 29.34 -29.23
C ASP A 125 -3.18 30.48 -29.23
N LEU A 126 -2.16 30.34 -30.07
CA LEU A 126 -1.07 31.30 -30.20
C LEU A 126 -0.93 31.75 -31.64
N SER A 127 -0.62 33.04 -31.82
CA SER A 127 -0.27 33.59 -33.13
C SER A 127 1.24 33.44 -33.38
N TYR A 128 1.58 32.97 -34.59
CA TYR A 128 2.95 32.82 -35.08
C TYR A 128 3.13 33.67 -36.33
N SER A 129 4.02 34.64 -36.29
CA SER A 129 4.46 35.41 -37.46
C SER A 129 5.18 34.49 -38.48
N PRO A 130 5.34 34.91 -39.74
CA PRO A 130 6.09 34.13 -40.73
C PRO A 130 7.51 33.80 -40.25
N GLY A 131 7.88 32.53 -40.25
CA GLY A 131 9.19 32.06 -39.76
C GLY A 131 9.38 32.12 -38.24
N GLU A 132 8.36 32.51 -37.47
CA GLU A 132 8.48 32.60 -36.01
C GLU A 132 8.63 31.22 -35.38
N VAL A 133 9.60 31.11 -34.47
CA VAL A 133 9.80 29.96 -33.59
C VAL A 133 9.40 30.36 -32.17
N LYS A 134 8.46 29.63 -31.57
CA LYS A 134 8.18 29.71 -30.13
C LYS A 134 8.73 28.48 -29.44
N ASN A 135 9.41 28.71 -28.32
CA ASN A 135 9.96 27.66 -27.47
C ASN A 135 9.16 27.60 -26.17
N PHE A 136 8.92 26.39 -25.68
CA PHE A 136 8.19 26.12 -24.45
C PHE A 136 9.01 25.21 -23.55
N GLY A 137 8.98 25.51 -22.25
CA GLY A 137 9.72 24.78 -21.23
C GLY A 137 11.11 25.37 -20.92
N PRO A 138 11.92 24.65 -20.14
CA PRO A 138 11.67 23.30 -19.65
C PRO A 138 10.53 23.25 -18.62
N PHE A 139 9.69 22.22 -18.73
CA PHE A 139 8.71 21.84 -17.72
C PHE A 139 9.26 20.63 -16.97
N ASP A 140 9.47 20.76 -15.66
CA ASP A 140 9.91 19.67 -14.78
C ASP A 140 8.82 19.46 -13.73
N GLU A 141 8.08 18.34 -13.84
CA GLU A 141 7.07 18.00 -12.84
C GLU A 141 7.20 16.56 -12.37
N LYS A 142 6.56 16.30 -11.23
CA LYS A 142 6.36 14.98 -10.67
C LYS A 142 4.88 14.79 -10.33
N ARG A 143 4.36 13.59 -10.56
CA ARG A 143 2.99 13.22 -10.20
C ARG A 143 2.99 11.86 -9.54
N THR A 144 2.05 11.68 -8.62
CA THR A 144 1.94 10.49 -7.79
C THR A 144 0.50 10.02 -7.76
N VAL A 145 0.34 8.70 -7.77
CA VAL A 145 -0.93 8.00 -7.57
C VAL A 145 -0.70 6.92 -6.52
N SER A 146 -1.64 6.77 -5.58
CA SER A 146 -1.57 5.77 -4.52
C SER A 146 -2.79 4.86 -4.55
N PHE A 147 -2.56 3.57 -4.35
CA PHE A 147 -3.58 2.53 -4.28
C PHE A 147 -3.50 1.81 -2.94
N THR A 148 -4.62 1.70 -2.25
CA THR A 148 -4.73 0.84 -1.07
C THR A 148 -5.34 -0.49 -1.48
N ILE A 149 -4.60 -1.56 -1.23
CA ILE A 149 -4.98 -2.94 -1.48
C ILE A 149 -5.35 -3.54 -0.12
N SER A 150 -6.59 -4.02 0.00
CA SER A 150 -7.09 -4.65 1.23
C SER A 150 -7.93 -5.90 0.95
N THR A 151 -8.14 -6.26 -0.31
CA THR A 151 -8.87 -7.46 -0.70
C THR A 151 -8.00 -8.69 -0.42
N PRO A 152 -8.47 -9.72 0.31
CA PRO A 152 -7.64 -10.88 0.65
C PRO A 152 -6.99 -11.58 -0.56
N GLY A 153 -7.70 -11.68 -1.69
CA GLY A 153 -7.16 -12.27 -2.92
C GLY A 153 -5.99 -11.47 -3.52
N ASP A 154 -6.05 -10.14 -3.43
CA ASP A 154 -4.99 -9.25 -3.93
C ASP A 154 -3.80 -9.22 -2.96
N LEU A 155 -4.07 -9.26 -1.65
CA LEU A 155 -3.05 -9.31 -0.61
C LEU A 155 -2.18 -10.57 -0.68
N ALA A 156 -2.74 -11.70 -1.13
CA ALA A 156 -2.00 -12.95 -1.28
C ALA A 156 -0.77 -12.83 -2.19
N PHE A 157 -0.78 -11.93 -3.17
CA PHE A 157 0.41 -11.67 -4.00
C PHE A 157 1.56 -11.05 -3.19
N PHE A 158 1.22 -10.16 -2.26
CA PHE A 158 2.16 -9.41 -1.42
C PHE A 158 2.55 -10.13 -0.13
N ASP A 159 1.81 -11.16 0.25
CA ASP A 159 2.04 -11.96 1.46
C ASP A 159 2.92 -13.18 1.17
N SER A 160 4.17 -12.96 0.77
CA SER A 160 5.16 -14.04 0.68
C SER A 160 6.50 -13.58 1.22
N SER A 161 6.84 -14.12 2.40
CA SER A 161 7.93 -13.68 3.27
C SER A 161 9.21 -13.32 2.52
N GLY A 162 9.55 -12.02 2.51
CA GLY A 162 10.87 -11.52 2.11
C GLY A 162 11.26 -11.68 0.64
N GLN A 163 10.33 -12.04 -0.25
CA GLN A 163 10.61 -12.06 -1.68
C GLN A 163 10.44 -10.69 -2.31
N ALA A 164 11.24 -10.38 -3.33
CA ALA A 164 11.05 -9.18 -4.14
C ALA A 164 10.00 -9.41 -5.24
N PHE A 165 9.43 -8.33 -5.74
CA PHE A 165 8.63 -8.31 -6.97
C PHE A 165 9.00 -7.09 -7.81
N ASP A 166 8.84 -7.25 -9.12
CA ASP A 166 9.16 -6.21 -10.09
C ASP A 166 7.97 -5.29 -10.33
N VAL A 167 8.26 -4.02 -10.56
CA VAL A 167 7.34 -3.03 -11.10
C VAL A 167 7.96 -2.50 -12.39
N THR A 168 7.32 -2.82 -13.51
CA THR A 168 7.70 -2.36 -14.84
C THR A 168 6.95 -1.08 -15.19
N CYS A 169 7.57 -0.20 -15.96
CA CYS A 169 6.99 1.06 -16.37
C CYS A 169 7.44 1.44 -17.78
N VAL A 170 6.47 1.72 -18.65
CA VAL A 170 6.72 2.20 -20.01
C VAL A 170 6.11 3.58 -20.22
N SER A 171 6.71 4.40 -21.08
CA SER A 171 6.16 5.72 -21.42
C SER A 171 5.63 5.78 -22.85
N LEU A 172 4.58 6.56 -23.07
CA LEU A 172 4.12 6.98 -24.38
C LEU A 172 4.02 8.50 -24.44
N SER A 173 4.78 9.13 -25.34
CA SER A 173 4.71 10.56 -25.58
C SER A 173 3.80 10.93 -26.75
N GLU A 174 3.15 12.07 -26.63
CA GLU A 174 2.33 12.68 -27.67
C GLU A 174 2.80 14.12 -27.92
N LEU A 175 2.87 14.48 -29.20
CA LEU A 175 3.09 15.85 -29.68
C LEU A 175 2.13 16.13 -30.84
N ARG A 176 1.31 17.17 -30.70
CA ARG A 176 0.32 17.53 -31.72
C ARG A 176 0.20 19.04 -31.89
N ALA A 177 0.30 19.50 -33.14
CA ALA A 177 -0.12 20.84 -33.53
C ALA A 177 -1.57 20.83 -34.01
N ILE A 178 -2.39 21.76 -33.52
CA ILE A 178 -3.76 22.00 -33.96
C ILE A 178 -3.84 23.39 -34.57
N GLY A 179 -4.49 23.51 -35.73
CA GLY A 179 -4.54 24.76 -36.48
C GLY A 179 -3.34 24.93 -37.42
N GLY A 180 -3.11 26.16 -37.88
CA GLY A 180 -1.97 26.49 -38.74
C GLY A 180 -1.96 25.90 -40.16
N GLY A 181 -3.00 25.14 -40.54
CA GLY A 181 -3.16 24.57 -41.89
C GLY A 181 -2.03 23.63 -42.34
N GLY A 182 -1.34 22.97 -41.39
CA GLY A 182 -0.17 22.14 -41.66
C GLY A 182 1.15 22.90 -41.81
N ASN A 183 1.16 24.22 -41.57
CA ASN A 183 2.35 25.06 -41.65
C ASN A 183 3.04 25.28 -40.30
N ILE A 184 2.70 24.46 -39.29
CA ILE A 184 3.34 24.51 -37.99
C ILE A 184 4.12 23.22 -37.81
N THR A 185 5.43 23.34 -37.84
CA THR A 185 6.34 22.26 -37.50
C THR A 185 6.60 22.29 -36.01
N VAL A 186 6.52 21.13 -35.36
CA VAL A 186 6.75 20.99 -33.92
C VAL A 186 7.87 20.01 -33.65
N THR A 187 8.66 20.28 -32.61
CA THR A 187 9.68 19.37 -32.09
C THR A 187 9.51 19.24 -30.59
N GLN A 188 9.91 18.09 -30.04
CA GLN A 188 9.85 17.84 -28.60
C GLN A 188 11.11 17.12 -28.15
N ASP A 189 11.67 17.57 -27.04
CA ASP A 189 12.64 16.84 -26.24
C ASP A 189 11.97 16.54 -24.91
N THR A 190 11.90 15.27 -24.56
CA THR A 190 11.18 14.80 -23.39
C THR A 190 11.93 13.66 -22.74
N GLN A 191 11.99 13.71 -21.42
CA GLN A 191 12.53 12.66 -20.59
C GLN A 191 11.53 12.31 -19.49
N ALA A 192 11.47 11.04 -19.13
CA ALA A 192 10.65 10.57 -18.03
C ALA A 192 11.38 9.54 -17.18
N GLY A 193 10.93 9.37 -15.95
CA GLY A 193 11.46 8.39 -15.00
C GLY A 193 10.39 7.88 -14.06
N CYS A 194 10.39 6.58 -13.81
CA CYS A 194 9.40 5.90 -12.99
C CYS A 194 9.93 5.59 -11.59
N HIS A 195 9.04 5.72 -10.61
CA HIS A 195 9.34 5.52 -9.20
C HIS A 195 8.17 4.76 -8.58
N ALA A 196 8.45 3.93 -7.58
CA ALA A 196 7.41 3.37 -6.76
C ALA A 196 7.88 3.14 -5.33
N SER A 197 6.93 3.09 -4.41
CA SER A 197 7.13 2.67 -3.03
C SER A 197 5.94 1.84 -2.58
N ILE A 198 6.16 0.95 -1.62
CA ILE A 198 5.09 0.18 -0.99
C ILE A 198 5.21 0.20 0.53
N GLU A 199 4.07 0.34 1.20
CA GLU A 199 3.94 0.22 2.64
C GLU A 199 2.92 -0.86 2.98
N TYR A 200 3.17 -1.62 4.04
CA TYR A 200 2.31 -2.70 4.51
C TYR A 200 1.79 -2.37 5.89
N THR A 201 0.48 -2.47 6.09
CA THR A 201 -0.14 -2.45 7.40
C THR A 201 -0.47 -3.88 7.80
N TYR A 202 -0.03 -4.29 8.99
CA TYR A 202 -0.22 -5.65 9.50
C TYR A 202 -0.64 -5.63 10.97
N SER A 203 -1.34 -6.69 11.40
CA SER A 203 -1.59 -6.93 12.83
C SER A 203 -0.43 -7.71 13.43
N ARG A 204 0.30 -7.08 14.35
CA ARG A 204 1.43 -7.72 15.04
C ARG A 204 0.94 -8.83 15.97
N HIS A 205 1.60 -9.98 15.91
CA HIS A 205 1.46 -11.03 16.92
C HIS A 205 2.19 -10.59 18.20
N THR A 206 1.46 -10.12 19.21
CA THR A 206 2.02 -9.93 20.55
C THR A 206 1.91 -11.25 21.31
N ALA A 207 3.03 -11.81 21.76
CA ALA A 207 3.00 -12.92 22.71
C ALA A 207 2.40 -12.39 24.03
N VAL A 208 1.14 -12.73 24.30
CA VAL A 208 0.56 -12.54 25.63
C VAL A 208 1.19 -13.60 26.54
N PRO A 209 1.85 -13.24 27.66
CA PRO A 209 2.34 -14.23 28.61
C PRO A 209 1.17 -15.10 29.09
N GLU A 210 1.29 -16.42 28.94
CA GLU A 210 0.22 -17.33 29.35
C GLU A 210 -0.08 -17.18 30.86
N PRO A 211 -1.37 -17.17 31.29
CA PRO A 211 -1.76 -17.07 32.70
C PRO A 211 -1.20 -18.20 33.60
N SER A 212 -0.71 -19.28 33.00
CA SER A 212 -0.16 -20.46 33.67
C SER A 212 1.11 -20.16 34.48
N ALA A 213 1.90 -19.14 34.11
CA ALA A 213 3.10 -18.74 34.86
C ALA A 213 2.77 -18.10 36.23
N ILE A 214 1.63 -17.41 36.35
CA ILE A 214 1.20 -16.74 37.59
C ILE A 214 0.45 -17.73 38.51
N LEU A 215 -0.31 -18.66 37.94
CA LEU A 215 -0.98 -19.72 38.70
C LEU A 215 -0.02 -20.77 39.27
N GLY A 216 1.09 -21.06 38.58
CA GLY A 216 2.15 -21.93 39.12
C GLY A 216 2.78 -21.38 40.40
N ILE A 217 2.98 -20.05 40.47
CA ILE A 217 3.55 -19.38 41.65
C ILE A 217 2.55 -19.36 42.82
N LEU A 218 1.25 -19.16 42.54
CA LEU A 218 0.19 -19.14 43.57
C LEU A 218 -0.20 -20.54 44.07
N ALA A 219 -0.12 -21.58 43.24
CA ALA A 219 -0.38 -22.95 43.65
C ALA A 219 0.71 -23.49 44.61
N VAL A 220 1.97 -23.13 44.38
CA VAL A 220 3.09 -23.50 45.27
C VAL A 220 3.01 -22.75 46.61
N ALA A 221 2.56 -21.48 46.60
CA ALA A 221 2.32 -20.73 47.84
C ALA A 221 1.11 -21.28 48.65
N GLY A 222 0.06 -21.75 47.97
CA GLY A 222 -1.12 -22.35 48.61
C GLY A 222 -0.85 -23.71 49.24
N ALA A 223 -0.08 -24.58 48.58
CA ALA A 223 0.28 -25.89 49.13
C ALA A 223 1.20 -25.80 50.36
N GLY A 224 2.08 -24.79 50.42
CA GLY A 224 2.96 -24.55 51.57
C GLY A 224 2.25 -24.04 52.84
N ALA A 225 1.12 -23.35 52.70
CA ALA A 225 0.37 -22.81 53.84
C ALA A 225 -0.49 -23.88 54.56
N PHE A 226 -0.92 -24.94 53.86
CA PHE A 226 -1.73 -26.01 54.45
C PHE A 226 -0.90 -27.12 55.13
N ALA A 227 0.40 -27.22 54.84
CA ALA A 227 1.28 -28.19 55.50
C ALA A 227 1.74 -27.76 56.91
N ARG A 228 1.44 -26.53 57.36
CA ARG A 228 1.94 -25.95 58.64
C ARG A 228 0.98 -25.99 59.83
N ARG A 229 -0.13 -26.73 59.76
CA ARG A 229 -1.02 -26.94 60.93
C ARG A 229 -1.02 -28.39 61.39
N LYS A 230 0.08 -28.80 62.05
CA LYS A 230 0.09 -29.83 63.10
C LYS A 230 1.32 -29.60 63.99
N SER A 231 1.09 -28.90 65.09
CA SER A 231 1.79 -29.08 66.37
C SER A 231 0.80 -28.82 67.49
#